data_AF-A0A6G3C1A9-F1
#
_entry.id   AF-A0A6G3C1A9-F1
#
_cell.length_a   1.000
_cell.length_b   1.000
_cell.length_c   1.000
_cell.angle_alpha   90.00
_cell.angle_beta   90.00
_cell.angle_gamma   90.00
#
_symmetry.space_group_name_H-M   'P 1'
#
loop_
_entity.id
_entity.type
_entity.pdbx_description
1 polymer ?
#
loop_
_entity_poly.entity_id
_entity_poly.type
_entity_poly.pdbx_seq_one_letter_code
_entity_poly.pdbx_strand_id
1 'polypeptide(L)'
;MVPILTVLIAAAVLMVMHYRQERANERNKEEALGRTATLARSYAQDVAAAPNGFPGQEAVRGIAERHDGRLLSYARSEDSLTTTVRFFGEYEDTSMFGVSYSRAYRCYSVVLRKGAEGLPQTRTTPLEKCDVI
;
A
#
# COMPACT_ATOMS: atom_id res chain seq x y z
N MET A 1 -40.30 -27.18 -20.46
CA MET A 1 -40.11 -26.67 -19.08
C MET A 1 -38.75 -27.05 -18.49
N VAL A 2 -38.25 -28.29 -18.69
CA VAL A 2 -36.91 -28.71 -18.24
C VAL A 2 -35.71 -27.83 -18.71
N PRO A 3 -35.63 -27.34 -19.97
CA PRO A 3 -34.44 -26.59 -20.42
C PRO A 3 -34.33 -25.19 -19.82
N ILE A 4 -35.44 -24.57 -19.42
CA ILE A 4 -35.43 -23.25 -18.78
C ILE A 4 -34.95 -23.40 -17.34
N LEU A 5 -35.40 -24.45 -16.65
CA LEU A 5 -35.02 -24.72 -15.27
C LEU A 5 -33.51 -25.01 -15.14
N THR A 6 -32.93 -25.78 -16.07
CA THR A 6 -31.49 -26.08 -16.08
C THR A 6 -30.64 -24.83 -16.36
N VAL A 7 -31.08 -23.95 -17.26
CA VAL A 7 -30.42 -22.66 -17.52
C VAL A 7 -30.45 -21.75 -16.29
N LEU A 8 -31.60 -21.68 -15.60
CA LEU A 8 -31.73 -20.88 -14.38
C LEU A 8 -30.83 -21.41 -13.24
N ILE A 9 -30.74 -22.73 -13.07
CA ILE A 9 -29.84 -23.34 -12.08
C ILE A 9 -28.38 -23.05 -12.43
N ALA A 10 -27.98 -23.21 -13.69
CA ALA A 10 -26.62 -22.91 -14.13
C ALA A 10 -26.26 -21.43 -13.91
N ALA A 11 -27.18 -20.51 -14.23
CA ALA A 11 -26.99 -19.08 -13.98
C ALA A 11 -26.84 -18.77 -12.49
N ALA A 12 -27.67 -19.38 -11.63
CA ALA A 12 -27.59 -19.20 -10.19
C ALA A 12 -26.25 -19.69 -9.62
N VAL A 13 -25.74 -20.83 -10.08
CA VAL A 13 -24.41 -21.35 -9.67
C VAL A 13 -23.30 -20.39 -10.09
N LEU A 14 -23.33 -19.88 -11.33
CA LEU A 14 -22.33 -18.92 -11.81
C LEU A 14 -22.34 -17.62 -11.00
N MET A 15 -23.52 -17.09 -10.66
CA MET A 15 -23.62 -15.91 -9.80
C MET A 15 -23.03 -16.15 -8.41
N VAL A 16 -23.30 -17.31 -7.78
CA VAL A 16 -22.75 -17.65 -6.47
C VAL A 16 -21.23 -17.82 -6.52
N MET A 17 -20.70 -18.45 -7.57
CA MET A 17 -19.25 -18.58 -7.76
C MET A 17 -18.60 -17.21 -7.95
N HIS A 18 -19.16 -16.36 -8.81
CA HIS A 18 -18.67 -15.01 -9.05
C HIS A 18 -18.66 -14.19 -7.75
N TYR A 19 -19.75 -14.21 -6.98
CA TYR A 19 -19.83 -13.52 -5.69
C TYR A 19 -18.76 -14.00 -4.69
N ARG A 20 -18.50 -15.32 -4.63
CA ARG A 20 -17.45 -15.87 -3.76
C ARG A 20 -16.06 -15.46 -4.22
N GLN A 21 -15.82 -15.39 -5.53
CA GLN A 21 -14.56 -14.93 -6.11
C GLN A 21 -14.32 -13.46 -5.77
N GLU A 22 -15.30 -12.58 -6.01
CA GLU A 22 -15.18 -11.15 -5.67
C GLU A 22 -14.87 -10.96 -4.19
N ARG A 23 -15.57 -11.67 -3.30
CA ARG A 23 -15.33 -11.59 -1.85
C ARG A 23 -13.96 -12.14 -1.43
N ALA A 24 -13.40 -13.09 -2.18
CA ALA A 24 -12.03 -13.55 -1.96
C ALA A 24 -11.02 -12.50 -2.42
N ASN A 25 -11.24 -11.91 -3.61
CA ASN A 25 -10.37 -10.88 -4.17
C ASN A 25 -10.35 -9.60 -3.32
N GLU A 26 -11.51 -9.21 -2.76
CA GLU A 26 -11.61 -8.10 -1.81
C GLU A 26 -10.77 -8.35 -0.56
N ARG A 27 -10.86 -9.55 0.03
CA ARG A 27 -10.03 -9.92 1.19
C ARG A 27 -8.54 -9.91 0.85
N ASN A 28 -8.15 -10.50 -0.28
CA ASN A 28 -6.76 -10.51 -0.74
C ASN A 28 -6.23 -9.08 -0.94
N LYS A 29 -7.05 -8.20 -1.52
CA LYS A 29 -6.74 -6.78 -1.68
C LYS A 29 -6.58 -6.07 -0.34
N GLU A 30 -7.49 -6.29 0.61
CA GLU A 30 -7.40 -5.71 1.96
C GLU A 30 -6.14 -6.18 2.70
N GLU A 31 -5.80 -7.46 2.61
CA GLU A 31 -4.57 -7.99 3.18
C GLU A 31 -3.32 -7.35 2.55
N ALA A 32 -3.29 -7.23 1.22
CA ALA A 32 -2.19 -6.57 0.52
C ALA A 32 -2.07 -5.09 0.93
N LEU A 33 -3.19 -4.37 1.08
CA LEU A 33 -3.21 -3.02 1.64
C LEU A 33 -2.70 -3.01 3.09
N GLY A 34 -3.04 -4.02 3.90
CA GLY A 34 -2.53 -4.19 5.26
C GLY A 34 -1.01 -4.33 5.30
N ARG A 35 -0.42 -5.09 4.38
CA ARG A 35 1.04 -5.27 4.26
C ARG A 35 1.77 -3.96 3.93
N THR A 36 1.13 -3.03 3.20
CA THR A 36 1.74 -1.71 2.91
C THR A 36 2.05 -0.92 4.19
N ALA A 37 1.34 -1.15 5.29
CA ALA A 37 1.63 -0.48 6.55
C ALA A 37 2.98 -0.95 7.14
N THR A 38 3.33 -2.22 6.95
CA THR A 38 4.63 -2.77 7.35
C THR A 38 5.74 -2.15 6.50
N LEU A 39 5.56 -2.10 5.17
CA LEU A 39 6.50 -1.45 4.25
C LEU A 39 6.72 0.03 4.61
N ALA A 40 5.64 0.77 4.89
CA ALA A 40 5.74 2.16 5.29
C ALA A 40 6.49 2.37 6.62
N ARG A 41 6.34 1.45 7.58
CA ARG A 41 7.10 1.47 8.84
C ARG A 41 8.57 1.15 8.61
N SER A 42 8.89 0.13 7.82
CA SER A 42 10.27 -0.23 7.47
C SER A 42 10.97 0.91 6.70
N TYR A 43 10.29 1.53 5.74
CA TYR A 43 10.75 2.75 5.09
C TYR A 43 11.05 3.86 6.10
N ALA A 44 10.13 4.13 7.05
CA ALA A 44 10.34 5.19 8.03
C ALA A 44 11.55 4.93 8.94
N GLN A 45 11.79 3.65 9.30
CA GLN A 45 12.96 3.23 10.06
C GLN A 45 14.25 3.42 9.26
N ASP A 46 14.28 3.03 7.99
CA ASP A 46 15.45 3.21 7.12
C ASP A 46 15.77 4.68 6.86
N VAL A 47 14.75 5.51 6.68
CA VAL A 47 14.92 6.97 6.54
C VAL A 47 15.47 7.58 7.84
N ALA A 48 15.01 7.11 9.00
CA ALA A 48 15.49 7.57 10.30
C ALA A 48 16.92 7.09 10.64
N ALA A 49 17.31 5.92 10.12
CA ALA A 49 18.64 5.37 10.28
C ALA A 49 19.67 5.97 9.30
N ALA A 50 19.24 6.86 8.40
CA ALA A 50 20.14 7.50 7.45
C ALA A 50 21.18 8.39 8.16
N PRO A 51 22.44 8.39 7.68
CA PRO A 51 23.48 9.22 8.27
C PRO A 51 23.14 10.71 8.13
N ASN A 52 23.57 11.53 9.10
CA ASN A 52 23.42 13.00 9.14
C ASN A 52 22.00 13.53 9.40
N GLY A 53 21.16 12.76 10.10
CA GLY A 53 19.85 13.19 10.59
C GLY A 53 18.75 13.04 9.54
N PHE A 54 18.67 13.96 8.57
CA PHE A 54 17.67 13.90 7.51
C PHE A 54 18.30 13.63 6.14
N PRO A 55 17.94 12.52 5.46
CA PRO A 55 18.45 12.24 4.13
C PRO A 55 17.93 13.22 3.07
N GLY A 56 18.70 13.37 2.00
CA GLY A 56 18.30 14.11 0.79
C GLY A 56 17.20 13.38 0.00
N GLN A 57 16.53 14.09 -0.90
CA GLN A 57 15.42 13.56 -1.69
C GLN A 57 15.77 12.30 -2.49
N GLU A 58 16.94 12.26 -3.12
CA GLU A 58 17.44 11.10 -3.87
C GLU A 58 17.58 9.85 -2.99
N ALA A 59 18.17 10.00 -1.80
CA ALA A 59 18.32 8.90 -0.86
C ALA A 59 16.96 8.39 -0.37
N VAL A 60 16.04 9.31 -0.05
CA VAL A 60 14.66 8.98 0.32
C VAL A 60 13.94 8.25 -0.81
N ARG A 61 14.09 8.69 -2.05
CA ARG A 61 13.51 8.03 -3.23
C ARG A 61 14.03 6.60 -3.36
N GLY A 62 15.34 6.41 -3.26
CA GLY A 62 15.94 5.08 -3.30
C GLY A 62 15.47 4.16 -2.17
N ILE A 63 15.28 4.69 -0.95
CA ILE A 63 14.71 3.92 0.16
C ILE A 63 13.25 3.55 -0.15
N ALA A 64 12.43 4.47 -0.65
CA ALA A 64 11.06 4.18 -1.03
C ALA A 64 10.97 3.05 -2.07
N GLU A 65 11.80 3.11 -3.12
CA GLU A 65 11.82 2.09 -4.18
C GLU A 65 12.22 0.70 -3.66
N ARG A 66 13.14 0.60 -2.69
CA ARG A 66 13.50 -0.67 -2.04
C ARG A 66 12.37 -1.31 -1.24
N HIS A 67 11.39 -0.52 -0.81
CA HIS A 67 10.24 -0.96 -0.01
C HIS A 67 8.96 -1.04 -0.85
N ASP A 68 9.07 -1.30 -2.15
CA ASP A 68 7.93 -1.31 -3.08
C ASP A 68 7.08 -0.03 -2.99
N GLY A 69 7.77 1.11 -2.89
CA GLY A 69 7.20 2.43 -2.74
C GLY A 69 7.60 3.37 -3.87
N ARG A 70 6.76 4.39 -4.11
CA ARG A 70 7.05 5.52 -5.00
C ARG A 70 6.92 6.81 -4.21
N LEU A 71 8.02 7.57 -4.13
CA LEU A 71 8.02 8.90 -3.52
C LEU A 71 7.15 9.85 -4.34
N LEU A 72 6.19 10.50 -3.68
CA LEU A 72 5.28 11.49 -4.27
C LEU A 72 5.64 12.91 -3.86
N SER A 73 6.01 13.11 -2.59
CA SER A 73 6.37 14.42 -2.05
C SER A 73 7.56 14.33 -1.10
N TYR A 74 8.34 15.41 -1.07
CA TYR A 74 9.51 15.57 -0.21
C TYR A 74 9.56 17.02 0.27
N ALA A 75 9.55 17.21 1.58
CA ALA A 75 9.71 18.50 2.21
C ALA A 75 10.68 18.36 3.39
N ARG A 76 11.81 19.06 3.32
CA ARG A 76 12.83 19.06 4.37
C ARG A 76 13.02 20.46 4.92
N SER A 77 13.19 20.53 6.23
CA SER A 77 13.65 21.71 6.98
C SER A 77 14.86 21.31 7.83
N GLU A 78 15.39 22.25 8.62
CA GLU A 78 16.51 22.02 9.52
C GLU A 78 16.21 20.91 10.54
N ASP A 79 15.00 20.89 11.09
CA ASP A 79 14.61 20.00 12.19
C ASP A 79 13.53 18.97 11.82
N SER A 80 13.09 18.92 10.56
CA SER A 80 12.08 17.94 10.14
C SER A 80 12.18 17.53 8.67
N LEU A 81 11.72 16.31 8.40
CA LEU A 81 11.55 15.74 7.07
C LEU A 81 10.14 15.16 6.96
N THR A 82 9.37 15.64 5.98
CA THR A 82 8.05 15.10 5.64
C THR A 82 8.11 14.52 4.25
N THR A 83 7.63 13.28 4.11
CA THR A 83 7.61 12.56 2.83
C THR A 83 6.25 11.93 2.64
N THR A 84 5.73 11.99 1.41
CA THR A 84 4.55 11.22 1.04
C THR A 84 4.97 10.12 0.09
N VAL A 85 4.70 8.87 0.45
CA VAL A 85 5.09 7.69 -0.33
C VAL A 85 3.87 6.83 -0.61
N ARG A 86 3.74 6.40 -1.86
CA ARG A 86 2.77 5.40 -2.30
C ARG A 86 3.41 4.03 -2.21
N PHE A 87 2.95 3.18 -1.30
CA PHE A 87 3.39 1.79 -1.20
C PHE A 87 2.43 0.88 -1.92
N PHE A 88 2.98 -0.14 -2.56
CA PHE A 88 2.21 -1.11 -3.31
C PHE A 88 2.16 -2.46 -2.61
N GLY A 89 1.02 -3.14 -2.72
CA GLY A 89 0.84 -4.52 -2.29
C GLY A 89 0.29 -5.35 -3.44
N GLU A 90 0.92 -6.47 -3.73
CA GLU A 90 0.45 -7.42 -4.74
C GLU A 90 -0.51 -8.43 -4.10
N TYR A 91 -1.53 -8.83 -4.85
CA TYR A 91 -2.52 -9.80 -4.41
C TYR A 91 -3.00 -10.68 -5.56
N GLU A 92 -3.38 -11.91 -5.23
CA GLU A 92 -4.01 -12.83 -6.17
C GLU A 92 -5.45 -12.41 -6.44
N ASP A 93 -5.78 -12.30 -7.72
CA ASP A 93 -7.09 -11.92 -8.25
C ASP A 93 -7.65 -13.09 -9.07
N THR A 94 -8.66 -13.74 -8.50
CA THR A 94 -9.28 -14.94 -9.08
C THR A 94 -10.49 -14.55 -9.92
N SER A 95 -10.51 -15.01 -11.16
CA SER A 95 -11.64 -14.83 -12.09
C SER A 95 -12.10 -16.15 -12.68
N MET A 96 -13.12 -16.10 -13.55
CA MET A 96 -13.54 -17.27 -14.33
C MET A 96 -12.45 -17.83 -15.26
N PHE A 97 -11.42 -17.03 -15.59
CA PHE A 97 -10.32 -17.40 -16.49
C PHE A 97 -9.07 -17.89 -15.75
N GLY A 98 -9.12 -17.98 -14.42
CA GLY A 98 -7.99 -18.40 -13.57
C GLY A 98 -7.52 -17.32 -12.60
N VAL A 99 -6.32 -17.54 -12.05
CA VAL A 99 -5.68 -16.63 -11.09
C VAL A 99 -4.73 -15.69 -11.82
N SER A 100 -4.82 -14.40 -11.50
CA SER A 100 -3.90 -13.36 -11.96
C SER A 100 -3.33 -12.60 -10.77
N TYR A 101 -2.29 -11.78 -10.98
CA TYR A 101 -1.74 -10.91 -9.94
C TYR A 101 -2.13 -9.47 -10.23
N SER A 102 -2.78 -8.86 -9.24
CA SER A 102 -3.20 -7.46 -9.26
C SER A 102 -2.43 -6.67 -8.20
N ARG A 103 -2.37 -5.35 -8.36
CA ARG A 103 -1.64 -4.45 -7.45
C ARG A 103 -2.59 -3.45 -6.81
N ALA A 104 -2.57 -3.40 -5.48
CA ALA A 104 -3.21 -2.35 -4.69
C ALA A 104 -2.15 -1.36 -4.19
N TYR A 105 -2.57 -0.17 -3.79
CA TYR A 105 -1.66 0.79 -3.19
C TYR A 105 -2.31 1.58 -2.06
N ARG A 106 -1.47 2.05 -1.13
CA ARG A 106 -1.87 3.01 -0.11
C ARG A 106 -0.78 4.06 0.07
N CYS A 107 -1.21 5.30 0.27
CA CYS A 107 -0.30 6.40 0.52
C CYS A 107 -0.12 6.64 2.01
N TYR A 108 1.10 7.00 2.39
CA TYR A 108 1.47 7.32 3.76
C TYR A 108 2.26 8.62 3.79
N SER A 109 1.90 9.49 4.74
CA SER A 109 2.72 10.62 5.14
C SER A 109 3.63 10.17 6.27
N VAL A 110 4.94 10.24 6.04
CA VAL A 110 5.97 9.94 7.03
C VAL A 110 6.65 11.24 7.43
N VAL A 111 6.49 11.59 8.70
CA VAL A 111 7.08 12.79 9.30
C VAL A 111 8.16 12.34 10.27
N LEU A 112 9.38 12.81 10.04
CA LEU A 112 10.50 12.70 10.95
C LEU A 112 10.76 14.07 11.57
N ARG A 113 10.90 14.13 12.90
CA ARG A 113 11.26 15.35 13.63
C ARG A 113 12.42 15.05 14.56
N LYS A 114 13.29 16.03 14.76
CA LYS A 114 14.34 15.94 15.77
C LYS A 114 13.69 15.81 17.15
N GLY A 115 13.95 14.71 17.85
CA GLY A 115 13.46 14.46 19.20
C GLY A 115 14.31 15.16 20.27
N ALA A 116 13.81 15.16 21.51
CA ALA A 116 14.45 15.82 22.65
C ALA A 116 15.86 15.30 22.98
N GLU A 117 16.18 14.06 22.59
CA GLU A 117 17.48 13.41 22.81
C GLU A 117 18.34 13.35 21.53
N GLY A 118 17.96 14.07 20.47
CA GLY A 118 18.63 14.00 19.16
C GLY A 118 18.23 12.78 18.31
N LEU A 119 17.46 11.84 18.87
CA LEU A 119 16.84 10.73 18.13
C LEU A 119 15.64 11.23 17.31
N PRO A 120 15.56 10.93 16.00
CA PRO A 120 14.42 11.34 15.18
C PRO A 120 13.15 10.59 15.58
N GLN A 121 12.10 11.32 15.96
CA GLN A 121 10.77 10.76 16.15
C GLN A 121 10.10 10.56 14.81
N THR A 122 9.61 9.35 14.55
CA THR A 122 8.95 8.98 13.30
C THR A 122 7.43 8.86 13.52
N ARG A 123 6.66 9.49 12.65
CA ARG A 123 5.20 9.34 12.59
C ARG A 123 4.77 8.96 11.19
N THR A 124 4.21 7.76 11.06
CA THR A 124 3.66 7.24 9.81
C THR A 124 2.14 7.28 9.87
N THR A 125 1.52 8.04 8.97
CA THR A 125 0.07 8.21 8.93
C THR A 125 -0.47 7.77 7.56
N PRO A 126 -1.44 6.84 7.50
CA PRO A 126 -2.08 6.50 6.24
C PRO A 126 -2.90 7.68 5.73
N LEU A 127 -2.91 7.88 4.42
CA LEU A 127 -3.69 8.91 3.74
C LEU A 127 -4.88 8.27 3.01
N GLU A 128 -6.01 8.97 2.97
CA GLU A 128 -7.17 8.57 2.17
C GLU A 128 -6.92 8.74 0.67
N LYS A 129 -6.18 9.79 0.30
CA LYS A 129 -5.77 10.08 -1.07
C LYS A 129 -4.27 10.30 -1.15
N CYS A 130 -3.73 10.07 -2.33
CA CYS A 130 -2.32 10.28 -2.65
C CYS A 130 -2.04 11.71 -3.13
N ASP A 131 -2.78 12.68 -2.58
CA ASP A 131 -2.65 14.08 -2.96
C ASP A 131 -1.38 14.65 -2.31
N VAL A 132 -0.64 15.43 -3.10
CA VAL A 132 0.60 16.08 -2.67
C VAL A 132 0.18 17.33 -1.89
N ILE A 133 0.46 17.37 -0.58
CA ILE A 133 0.40 18.61 0.21
C ILE A 133 1.63 19.46 -0.13
#